data_AF-A0A1H4I6G1-F1
#
_entry.id   AF-A0A1H4I6G1-F1
#
_cell.length_a   1.000
_cell.length_b   1.000
_cell.length_c   1.000
_cell.angle_alpha   90.00
_cell.angle_beta   90.00
_cell.angle_gamma   90.00
#
_symmetry.space_group_name_H-M   'P 1'
#
loop_
_entity.id
_entity.type
_entity.pdbx_description
1 polymer ?
#
loop_
_entity_poly.entity_id
_entity_poly.type
_entity_poly.pdbx_seq_one_letter_code
_entity_poly.pdbx_strand_id
1 'polypeptide(L)'
;MSFTLDDGPTTNTLGALLVDAFAEFWEQGAGPNHSAIDRKITAAGLAQPEGMTKEQKIIDAFTRANDKQAERLMRGLLEALRKHAMGRYSEGPIGEGTAWNSLREAIESAGFALDENFKLSAFPAITPSPATDQAPKSSPNTREALVPAKLERGERKPNEVPREIFLVHGHNEALKYEVAHWIIEHAEVKPIILSQQLNSGLTLIEKFESYSADAACAVVLMTPDDIAHAKRTPGVSEERARQNVVFELGYFCGKLRRQNVIVMNFGVELPGDIKGLVYIGKDQWELSLGKELAKLGFTVKF
;
A
#
# COMPACT_ATOMS: atom_id res chain seq x y z
N MET A 1 35.52 28.05 9.63
CA MET A 1 34.23 28.23 8.93
C MET A 1 33.38 27.01 9.23
N SER A 2 32.40 27.12 10.13
CA SER A 2 31.43 26.06 10.38
C SER A 2 30.39 26.10 9.28
N PHE A 3 30.23 25.01 8.53
CA PHE A 3 29.09 24.83 7.66
C PHE A 3 27.87 24.50 8.54
N THR A 4 27.01 25.49 8.74
CA THR A 4 25.62 25.26 9.16
C THR A 4 24.90 24.67 7.96
N LEU A 5 24.49 23.40 8.07
CA LEU A 5 23.53 22.80 7.16
C LEU A 5 22.20 23.54 7.37
N ASP A 6 21.78 24.22 6.30
CA ASP A 6 20.50 24.90 6.19
C ASP A 6 19.38 23.84 6.29
N ASP A 7 18.51 23.97 7.28
CA ASP A 7 17.33 23.12 7.45
C ASP A 7 16.35 23.43 6.30
N GLY A 8 16.46 22.65 5.22
CA GLY A 8 15.47 22.64 4.14
C GLY A 8 14.06 22.34 4.67
N PRO A 9 13.01 22.64 3.88
CA PRO A 9 11.63 22.48 4.33
C PRO A 9 11.42 21.05 4.84
N THR A 10 11.12 20.91 6.13
CA THR A 10 10.79 19.63 6.75
C THR A 10 9.48 19.15 6.12
N THR A 11 9.58 18.37 5.05
CA THR A 11 8.42 17.71 4.46
C THR A 11 7.94 16.68 5.48
N ASN A 12 6.80 16.94 6.14
CA ASN A 12 6.13 16.00 7.06
C ASN A 12 5.61 14.78 6.27
N THR A 13 6.53 13.95 5.79
CA THR A 13 6.21 12.81 4.93
C THR A 13 5.76 11.62 5.75
N LEU A 14 6.38 11.40 6.91
CA LEU A 14 6.11 10.24 7.74
C LEU A 14 4.73 10.32 8.42
N GLY A 15 4.37 11.50 8.93
CA GLY A 15 3.05 11.71 9.53
C GLY A 15 1.92 11.47 8.53
N ALA A 16 2.06 11.99 7.30
CA ALA A 16 1.07 11.83 6.23
C ALA A 16 0.93 10.38 5.76
N LEU A 17 2.00 9.59 5.76
CA LEU A 17 1.95 8.16 5.41
C LEU A 17 1.23 7.30 6.46
N LEU A 18 1.35 7.68 7.74
CA LEU A 18 0.89 6.85 8.85
C LEU A 18 -0.52 7.20 9.34
N VAL A 19 -0.97 8.44 9.11
CA VAL A 19 -2.17 8.99 9.76
C VAL A 19 -3.43 8.15 9.52
N ASP A 20 -3.71 7.77 8.28
CA ASP A 20 -4.93 7.03 7.93
C ASP A 20 -4.89 5.62 8.51
N ALA A 21 -3.74 4.95 8.43
CA ALA A 21 -3.58 3.58 8.89
C ALA A 21 -3.70 3.46 10.42
N PHE A 22 -3.21 4.46 11.16
CA PHE A 22 -3.45 4.53 12.60
C PHE A 22 -4.87 5.02 12.94
N ALA A 23 -5.51 5.86 12.12
CA ALA A 23 -6.88 6.31 12.36
C ALA A 23 -7.89 5.17 12.18
N GLU A 24 -7.80 4.41 11.08
CA GLU A 24 -8.67 3.26 10.75
C GLU A 24 -8.68 2.23 11.89
N PHE A 25 -7.52 1.93 12.46
CA PHE A 25 -7.40 0.98 13.56
C PHE A 25 -8.20 1.40 14.82
N TRP A 26 -8.45 2.69 15.01
CA TRP A 26 -9.19 3.24 16.15
C TRP A 26 -10.62 3.70 15.84
N GLU A 27 -11.05 3.67 14.58
CA GLU A 27 -12.40 4.04 14.13
C GLU A 27 -13.48 3.14 14.75
N GLN A 28 -13.23 1.83 14.83
CA GLN A 28 -14.18 0.85 15.38
C GLN A 28 -14.21 0.82 16.93
N GLY A 29 -13.59 1.79 17.61
CA GLY A 29 -13.55 1.90 19.07
C GLY A 29 -12.62 0.88 19.77
N ALA A 30 -12.10 -0.10 19.03
CA ALA A 30 -11.06 -1.03 19.45
C ALA A 30 -9.74 -0.31 19.77
N GLY A 31 -8.86 -0.97 20.54
CA GLY A 31 -7.54 -0.42 20.88
C GLY A 31 -7.44 0.34 22.21
N PRO A 32 -6.23 0.83 22.53
CA PRO A 32 -5.91 1.57 23.76
C PRO A 32 -6.92 2.65 24.13
N ASN A 33 -7.14 2.86 25.42
CA ASN A 33 -8.03 3.91 25.93
C ASN A 33 -7.45 5.32 25.70
N HIS A 34 -8.29 6.36 25.83
CA HIS A 34 -7.89 7.75 25.61
C HIS A 34 -6.63 8.14 26.40
N SER A 35 -6.54 7.75 27.67
CA SER A 35 -5.39 8.08 28.53
C SER A 35 -4.08 7.38 28.11
N ALA A 36 -4.16 6.21 27.46
CA ALA A 36 -3.00 5.58 26.85
C ALA A 36 -2.53 6.35 25.61
N ILE A 37 -3.45 6.78 24.75
CA ILE A 37 -3.15 7.59 23.54
C ILE A 37 -2.53 8.93 23.95
N ASP A 38 -3.15 9.65 24.90
CA ASP A 38 -2.69 10.96 25.37
C ASP A 38 -1.26 10.91 25.92
N ARG A 39 -0.92 9.86 26.67
CA ARG A 39 0.44 9.63 27.16
C ARG A 39 1.45 9.44 26.03
N LYS A 40 1.07 8.77 24.94
CA LYS A 40 1.95 8.56 23.78
C LYS A 40 2.13 9.84 22.95
N ILE A 41 1.06 10.63 22.79
CA ILE A 41 1.13 11.96 22.17
C ILE A 41 2.09 12.87 22.94
N THR A 42 1.95 12.95 24.26
CA THR A 42 2.86 13.75 25.10
C THR A 42 4.29 13.23 25.06
N ALA A 43 4.50 11.90 25.09
CA ALA A 43 5.83 11.31 25.00
C ALA A 43 6.51 11.59 23.65
N ALA A 44 5.74 11.77 22.57
CA ALA A 44 6.25 12.21 21.28
C ALA A 44 6.63 13.70 21.24
N GLY A 45 6.33 14.47 22.29
CA GLY A 45 6.60 15.91 22.37
C GLY A 45 5.51 16.76 21.72
N LEU A 46 4.27 16.26 21.67
CA LEU A 46 3.11 16.95 21.12
C LEU A 46 2.14 17.35 22.25
N ALA A 47 1.48 18.50 22.08
CA ALA A 47 0.42 18.94 22.97
C ALA A 47 -0.80 17.99 22.88
N GLN A 48 -1.45 17.76 24.02
CA GLN A 48 -2.61 16.88 24.09
C GLN A 48 -3.85 17.54 23.49
N PRO A 49 -4.60 16.84 22.63
CA PRO A 49 -5.89 17.30 22.15
C PRO A 49 -7.00 17.15 23.22
N GLU A 50 -7.76 18.21 23.45
CA GLU A 50 -8.92 18.21 24.35
C GLU A 50 -10.23 17.97 23.59
N GLY A 51 -11.17 17.23 24.19
CA GLY A 51 -12.54 17.06 23.65
C GLY A 51 -12.67 16.22 22.37
N MET A 52 -11.60 15.57 21.89
CA MET A 52 -11.60 14.78 20.64
C MET A 52 -11.83 13.28 20.85
N THR A 53 -12.42 12.60 19.85
CA THR A 53 -12.50 11.13 19.76
C THR A 53 -11.10 10.51 19.62
N LYS A 54 -10.94 9.20 19.89
CA LYS A 54 -9.62 8.54 19.78
C LYS A 54 -9.01 8.74 18.39
N GLU A 55 -9.80 8.50 17.35
CA GLU A 55 -9.43 8.69 15.95
C GLU A 55 -8.99 10.14 15.66
N GLN A 56 -9.80 11.13 16.06
CA GLN A 56 -9.48 12.55 15.89
C GLN A 56 -8.16 12.93 16.57
N LYS A 57 -7.87 12.36 17.75
CA LYS A 57 -6.60 12.58 18.46
C LYS A 57 -5.40 12.05 17.66
N ILE A 58 -5.55 10.89 17.02
CA ILE A 58 -4.51 10.30 16.17
C ILE A 58 -4.29 11.16 14.92
N ILE A 59 -5.38 11.56 14.24
CA ILE A 59 -5.33 12.40 13.05
C ILE A 59 -4.63 13.72 13.35
N ASP A 60 -5.08 14.44 14.39
CA ASP A 60 -4.51 15.71 14.82
C ASP A 60 -3.02 15.58 15.20
N ALA A 61 -2.66 14.53 15.95
CA ALA A 61 -1.29 14.33 16.41
C ALA A 61 -0.32 14.06 15.24
N PHE A 62 -0.66 13.17 14.30
CA PHE A 62 0.20 12.88 13.14
C PHE A 62 0.25 14.05 12.14
N THR A 63 -0.85 14.78 11.96
CA THR A 63 -0.89 15.94 11.06
C THR A 63 0.05 17.07 11.51
N ARG A 64 0.16 17.29 12.83
CA ARG A 64 1.01 18.35 13.41
C ARG A 64 2.45 17.91 13.69
N ALA A 65 2.75 16.61 13.63
CA ALA A 65 4.06 16.08 13.96
C ALA A 65 5.07 16.31 12.82
N ASN A 66 6.29 16.74 13.16
CA ASN A 66 7.43 16.55 12.26
C ASN A 66 7.84 15.07 12.21
N ASP A 67 8.66 14.67 11.24
CA ASP A 67 9.03 13.26 11.04
C ASP A 67 9.64 12.60 12.31
N LYS A 68 10.46 13.33 13.09
CA LYS A 68 11.01 12.81 14.35
C LYS A 68 9.93 12.59 15.42
N GLN A 69 8.95 13.49 15.49
CA GLN A 69 7.81 13.35 16.39
C GLN A 69 6.86 12.23 15.91
N ALA A 70 6.62 12.13 14.60
CA ALA A 70 5.80 11.09 14.00
C ALA A 70 6.39 9.69 14.23
N GLU A 71 7.71 9.53 14.11
CA GLU A 71 8.38 8.26 14.42
C GLU A 71 8.22 7.88 15.90
N ARG A 72 8.42 8.84 16.82
CA ARG A 72 8.23 8.61 18.26
C ARG A 72 6.79 8.24 18.59
N LEU A 73 5.84 8.94 17.97
CA LEU A 73 4.42 8.70 18.13
C LEU A 73 4.05 7.30 17.64
N MET A 74 4.46 6.94 16.43
CA MET A 74 4.29 5.60 15.83
C MET A 74 4.78 4.50 16.78
N ARG A 75 6.04 4.60 17.25
CA ARG A 75 6.62 3.62 18.19
C ARG A 75 5.81 3.53 19.48
N GLY A 76 5.38 4.68 20.01
CA GLY A 76 4.59 4.75 21.23
C GLY A 76 3.20 4.11 21.10
N LEU A 77 2.53 4.35 19.98
CA LEU A 77 1.20 3.82 19.69
C LEU A 77 1.24 2.30 19.46
N LEU A 78 2.23 1.79 18.73
CA LEU A 78 2.42 0.35 18.54
C LEU A 78 2.73 -0.38 19.85
N GLU A 79 3.50 0.24 20.75
CA GLU A 79 3.70 -0.29 22.10
C GLU A 79 2.37 -0.33 22.90
N ALA A 80 1.52 0.69 22.74
CA ALA A 80 0.21 0.72 23.39
C ALA A 80 -0.71 -0.37 22.83
N LEU A 81 -0.71 -0.57 21.51
CA LEU A 81 -1.43 -1.64 20.83
C LEU A 81 -0.98 -3.01 21.30
N ARG A 82 0.34 -3.25 21.36
CA ARG A 82 0.90 -4.49 21.89
C ARG A 82 0.44 -4.79 23.31
N LYS A 83 0.48 -3.80 24.21
CA LYS A 83 0.01 -3.96 25.59
C LYS A 83 -1.49 -4.25 25.66
N HIS A 84 -2.26 -3.59 24.81
CA HIS A 84 -3.69 -3.81 24.71
C HIS A 84 -4.00 -5.24 24.21
N ALA A 85 -3.28 -5.71 23.19
CA ALA A 85 -3.42 -7.06 22.65
C ALA A 85 -3.04 -8.15 23.67
N MET A 86 -1.93 -7.98 24.38
CA MET A 86 -1.53 -8.90 25.47
C MET A 86 -2.48 -8.85 26.67
N GLY A 87 -3.34 -7.83 26.80
CA GLY A 87 -4.38 -7.79 27.83
C GLY A 87 -5.64 -8.58 27.47
N ARG A 88 -5.78 -9.00 26.20
CA ARG A 88 -6.96 -9.69 25.63
C ARG A 88 -6.66 -11.12 25.19
N TYR A 89 -5.72 -11.82 25.85
CA TYR A 89 -5.37 -13.22 25.52
C TYR A 89 -6.56 -14.21 25.46
N SER A 90 -7.76 -13.80 25.89
CA SER A 90 -9.00 -14.58 25.82
C SER A 90 -9.93 -14.26 24.63
N GLU A 91 -9.66 -13.25 23.79
CA GLU A 91 -10.60 -12.79 22.73
C GLU A 91 -10.14 -13.08 21.28
N GLY A 92 -9.09 -13.89 21.09
CA GLY A 92 -8.58 -14.24 19.75
C GLY A 92 -7.63 -13.18 19.17
N PRO A 93 -6.91 -13.50 18.08
CA PRO A 93 -5.85 -12.65 17.54
C PRO A 93 -6.42 -11.36 16.94
N ILE A 94 -5.84 -10.22 17.35
CA ILE A 94 -6.15 -8.87 16.83
C ILE A 94 -5.59 -8.68 15.38
N GLY A 95 -5.12 -9.76 14.74
CA GLY A 95 -4.28 -9.74 13.53
C GLY A 95 -4.93 -10.20 12.22
N GLU A 96 -6.24 -10.46 12.16
CA GLU A 96 -6.92 -10.94 10.94
C GLU A 96 -8.00 -9.97 10.42
N GLY A 97 -7.74 -8.66 10.45
CA GLY A 97 -8.66 -7.62 9.97
C GLY A 97 -8.03 -6.63 8.97
N THR A 98 -8.87 -5.94 8.20
CA THR A 98 -8.46 -4.95 7.18
C THR A 98 -7.53 -3.88 7.76
N ALA A 99 -7.86 -3.35 8.94
CA ALA A 99 -7.07 -2.34 9.63
C ALA A 99 -5.65 -2.81 10.02
N TRP A 100 -5.45 -4.11 10.28
CA TRP A 100 -4.11 -4.66 10.55
C TRP A 100 -3.25 -4.65 9.29
N ASN A 101 -3.83 -5.00 8.14
CA ASN A 101 -3.13 -4.97 6.86
C ASN A 101 -2.76 -3.54 6.46
N SER A 102 -3.71 -2.59 6.57
CA SER A 102 -3.45 -1.15 6.33
C SER A 102 -2.32 -0.61 7.21
N LEU A 103 -2.34 -0.94 8.51
CA LEU A 103 -1.30 -0.54 9.46
C LEU A 103 0.08 -1.10 9.09
N ARG A 104 0.14 -2.38 8.73
CA ARG A 104 1.38 -3.03 8.31
C ARG A 104 1.94 -2.39 7.03
N GLU A 105 1.11 -2.20 6.01
CA GLU A 105 1.53 -1.61 4.73
C GLU A 105 2.05 -0.17 4.88
N ALA A 106 1.38 0.65 5.70
CA ALA A 106 1.83 2.00 5.99
C ALA A 106 3.19 2.03 6.71
N ILE A 107 3.40 1.11 7.66
CA ILE A 107 4.67 0.99 8.41
C ILE A 107 5.80 0.48 7.52
N GLU A 108 5.51 -0.47 6.62
CA GLU A 108 6.46 -0.94 5.60
C GLU A 108 6.84 0.16 4.63
N SER A 109 5.87 0.94 4.16
CA SER A 109 6.10 2.12 3.30
C SER A 109 6.93 3.21 3.99
N ALA A 110 6.85 3.28 5.32
CA ALA A 110 7.67 4.15 6.16
C ALA A 110 9.10 3.61 6.42
N GLY A 111 9.46 2.45 5.87
CA GLY A 111 10.80 1.88 6.00
C GLY A 111 11.02 1.00 7.24
N PHE A 112 9.95 0.50 7.86
CA PHE A 112 10.02 -0.38 9.02
C PHE A 112 9.33 -1.72 8.76
N ALA A 113 9.79 -2.79 9.41
CA ALA A 113 9.05 -4.05 9.45
C ALA A 113 8.22 -4.14 10.74
N LEU A 114 7.01 -4.68 10.64
CA LEU A 114 6.09 -4.89 11.76
C LEU A 114 5.74 -6.38 11.88
N ASP A 115 5.98 -6.98 13.04
CA ASP A 115 5.53 -8.36 13.32
C ASP A 115 4.11 -8.41 13.89
N GLU A 116 3.52 -9.61 13.95
CA GLU A 116 2.19 -9.90 14.52
C GLU A 116 1.99 -9.44 15.98
N ASN A 117 3.07 -9.12 16.69
CA ASN A 117 3.06 -8.61 18.05
C ASN A 117 3.25 -7.09 18.12
N PHE A 118 3.03 -6.37 17.02
CA PHE A 118 3.25 -4.93 16.88
C PHE A 118 4.69 -4.49 17.19
N LYS A 119 5.68 -5.38 17.03
CA LYS A 119 7.08 -5.05 17.26
C LYS A 119 7.67 -4.49 15.97
N LEU A 120 8.22 -3.28 16.07
CA LEU A 120 9.01 -2.68 15.01
C LEU A 120 10.42 -3.25 14.98
N SER A 121 10.87 -3.66 13.81
CA SER A 121 12.28 -3.84 13.47
C SER A 121 12.67 -2.92 12.32
N ALA A 122 13.92 -2.45 12.33
CA ALA A 122 14.49 -1.95 11.09
C ALA A 122 14.51 -3.11 10.09
N PHE A 123 14.30 -2.84 8.80
CA PHE A 123 14.62 -3.84 7.78
C PHE A 123 16.05 -4.33 8.04
N PRO A 124 16.30 -5.65 8.01
CA PRO A 124 17.64 -6.16 8.27
C PRO A 124 18.61 -5.45 7.34
N ALA A 125 19.53 -4.67 7.93
CA ALA A 125 20.69 -4.22 7.20
C ALA A 125 21.37 -5.48 6.69
N ILE A 126 21.57 -5.59 5.38
CA ILE A 126 22.40 -6.65 4.83
C ILE A 126 23.80 -6.42 5.40
N THR A 127 24.10 -7.04 6.54
CA THR A 127 25.46 -7.10 7.05
C THR A 127 26.22 -8.07 6.17
N PRO A 128 27.28 -7.66 5.45
CA PRO A 128 28.16 -8.61 4.81
C PRO A 128 28.76 -9.48 5.94
N SER A 129 28.53 -10.80 5.85
CA SER A 129 29.15 -11.76 6.75
C SER A 129 30.69 -11.64 6.66
N PRO A 130 31.46 -11.74 7.75
CA PRO A 130 32.91 -11.64 7.69
C PRO A 130 33.46 -12.82 6.89
N ALA A 131 34.16 -12.52 5.80
CA ALA A 131 34.80 -13.50 4.95
C ALA A 131 35.88 -14.27 5.72
N THR A 132 35.75 -15.60 5.75
CA THR A 132 36.84 -16.49 6.15
C THR A 132 37.87 -16.52 5.02
N ASP A 133 39.05 -16.01 5.34
CA ASP A 133 40.20 -15.87 4.48
C ASP A 133 40.77 -17.24 4.08
N GLN A 134 40.75 -17.56 2.79
CA GLN A 134 41.68 -18.49 2.13
C GLN A 134 41.54 -18.39 0.60
N ALA A 135 42.47 -17.67 -0.02
CA ALA A 135 42.67 -17.63 -1.47
C ALA A 135 43.33 -18.93 -1.99
N PRO A 136 43.11 -19.28 -3.27
CA PRO A 136 44.23 -19.06 -4.20
C PRO A 136 43.84 -18.56 -5.62
N LYS A 137 44.56 -17.50 -6.01
CA LYS A 137 45.25 -17.20 -7.30
C LYS A 137 44.48 -17.13 -8.65
N SER A 138 44.44 -15.88 -9.17
CA SER A 138 44.74 -15.37 -10.55
C SER A 138 44.05 -16.00 -11.77
N SER A 139 43.48 -15.33 -12.79
CA SER A 139 43.24 -13.93 -13.24
C SER A 139 42.19 -14.01 -14.41
N PRO A 140 41.99 -12.99 -15.28
CA PRO A 140 40.98 -11.93 -15.25
C PRO A 140 39.91 -12.02 -16.37
N ASN A 141 38.93 -11.09 -16.34
CA ASN A 141 37.78 -10.87 -17.25
C ASN A 141 36.56 -11.77 -16.95
N THR A 142 35.34 -11.29 -16.79
CA THR A 142 34.65 -10.07 -17.27
C THR A 142 33.63 -9.66 -16.21
N ARG A 143 33.29 -8.37 -16.11
CA ARG A 143 32.22 -7.87 -15.23
C ARG A 143 30.87 -8.49 -15.64
N GLU A 144 30.45 -9.56 -14.99
CA GLU A 144 29.04 -9.94 -14.92
C GLU A 144 28.44 -9.30 -13.68
N ALA A 145 27.41 -8.48 -13.90
CA ALA A 145 26.59 -7.91 -12.85
C ALA A 145 25.94 -9.05 -12.05
N LEU A 146 26.14 -9.04 -10.75
CA LEU A 146 25.38 -9.85 -9.80
C LEU A 146 23.92 -9.41 -9.83
N VAL A 147 23.13 -10.07 -10.68
CA VAL A 147 21.67 -10.05 -10.64
C VAL A 147 21.27 -11.03 -9.52
N PRO A 148 20.60 -10.60 -8.44
CA PRO A 148 20.11 -11.56 -7.45
C PRO A 148 18.99 -12.42 -8.05
N ALA A 149 18.99 -13.67 -7.63
CA ALA A 149 18.27 -14.79 -8.21
C ALA A 149 16.76 -14.56 -8.38
N LYS A 150 16.30 -14.86 -9.60
CA LYS A 150 14.91 -15.05 -10.01
C LYS A 150 14.24 -16.07 -9.08
N LEU A 151 13.38 -15.61 -8.17
CA LEU A 151 12.50 -16.48 -7.39
C LEU A 151 11.54 -17.22 -8.34
N GLU A 152 11.72 -18.54 -8.43
CA GLU A 152 10.80 -19.60 -8.88
C GLU A 152 9.70 -19.13 -9.85
N ARG A 153 10.09 -18.80 -11.08
CA ARG A 153 9.17 -18.70 -12.22
C ARG A 153 9.24 -20.04 -12.94
N GLY A 154 8.14 -20.79 -12.97
CA GLY A 154 8.03 -21.95 -13.87
C GLY A 154 8.46 -21.53 -15.28
N GLU A 155 9.33 -22.31 -15.91
CA GLU A 155 9.90 -21.99 -17.22
C GLU A 155 8.79 -21.87 -18.27
N ARG A 156 8.49 -20.64 -18.71
CA ARG A 156 7.55 -20.38 -19.80
C ARG A 156 8.20 -20.70 -21.14
N LYS A 157 7.45 -21.35 -22.03
CA LYS A 157 7.86 -21.58 -23.42
C LYS A 157 7.86 -20.24 -24.17
N PRO A 158 8.77 -20.02 -25.15
CA PRO A 158 9.00 -18.71 -25.78
C PRO A 158 7.85 -18.12 -26.62
N ASN A 159 6.66 -18.72 -26.62
CA ASN A 159 5.52 -18.38 -27.48
C ASN A 159 4.19 -18.23 -26.74
N GLU A 160 4.17 -18.23 -25.40
CA GLU A 160 2.95 -17.90 -24.66
C GLU A 160 2.77 -16.39 -24.56
N VAL A 161 1.62 -15.91 -25.08
CA VAL A 161 1.16 -14.53 -24.93
C VAL A 161 1.02 -14.25 -23.42
N PRO A 162 1.42 -13.07 -22.92
CA PRO A 162 1.27 -12.74 -21.51
C PRO A 162 -0.21 -12.85 -21.11
N ARG A 163 -0.51 -13.46 -19.95
CA ARG A 163 -1.88 -13.74 -19.45
C ARG A 163 -2.09 -13.25 -18.02
N GLU A 164 -1.29 -12.30 -17.55
CA GLU A 164 -1.40 -11.79 -16.19
C GLU A 164 -2.36 -10.60 -16.14
N ILE A 165 -3.22 -10.61 -15.13
CA ILE A 165 -4.13 -9.52 -14.79
C ILE A 165 -3.58 -8.84 -13.54
N PHE A 166 -3.33 -7.54 -13.62
CA PHE A 166 -3.09 -6.72 -12.45
C PHE A 166 -4.41 -6.31 -11.82
N LEU A 167 -4.50 -6.40 -10.50
CA LEU A 167 -5.62 -5.85 -9.74
C LEU A 167 -5.11 -4.71 -8.86
N VAL A 168 -5.44 -3.50 -9.28
CA VAL A 168 -5.15 -2.25 -8.56
C VAL A 168 -6.34 -1.95 -7.65
N HIS A 169 -6.07 -1.66 -6.38
CA HIS A 169 -7.09 -1.40 -5.37
C HIS A 169 -6.62 -0.37 -4.35
N GLY A 170 -7.57 0.26 -3.68
CA GLY A 170 -7.32 1.08 -2.49
C GLY A 170 -7.62 0.31 -1.20
N HIS A 171 -8.21 0.95 -0.19
CA HIS A 171 -8.41 0.34 1.14
C HIS A 171 -9.62 -0.61 1.22
N ASN A 172 -10.47 -0.69 0.19
CA ASN A 172 -11.60 -1.60 0.21
C ASN A 172 -11.18 -3.06 -0.05
N GLU A 173 -10.73 -3.72 1.03
CA GLU A 173 -10.28 -5.11 1.03
C GLU A 173 -11.37 -6.09 0.60
N ALA A 174 -12.61 -5.90 1.05
CA ALA A 174 -13.72 -6.79 0.75
C ALA A 174 -13.96 -6.87 -0.77
N LEU A 175 -14.08 -5.71 -1.42
CA LEU A 175 -14.25 -5.62 -2.86
C LEU A 175 -13.03 -6.16 -3.62
N LYS A 176 -11.81 -5.86 -3.14
CA LYS A 176 -10.58 -6.41 -3.71
C LYS A 176 -10.64 -7.94 -3.76
N TYR A 177 -10.94 -8.58 -2.64
CA TYR A 177 -10.98 -10.03 -2.56
C TYR A 177 -12.15 -10.61 -3.36
N GLU A 178 -13.31 -9.96 -3.37
CA GLU A 178 -14.46 -10.35 -4.18
C GLU A 178 -14.10 -10.39 -5.67
N VAL A 179 -13.54 -9.31 -6.20
CA VAL A 179 -13.10 -9.22 -7.60
C VAL A 179 -11.97 -10.23 -7.89
N ALA A 180 -10.99 -10.37 -6.98
CA ALA A 180 -9.90 -11.32 -7.17
C ALA A 180 -10.40 -12.77 -7.22
N HIS A 181 -11.30 -13.15 -6.32
CA HIS A 181 -11.92 -14.48 -6.31
C HIS A 181 -12.72 -14.72 -7.57
N TRP A 182 -13.51 -13.74 -8.00
CA TRP A 182 -14.28 -13.85 -9.23
C TRP A 182 -13.40 -14.09 -10.46
N ILE A 183 -12.29 -13.34 -10.59
CA ILE A 183 -11.32 -13.51 -11.69
C ILE A 183 -10.70 -14.92 -11.65
N ILE A 184 -10.33 -15.42 -10.47
CA ILE A 184 -9.77 -16.78 -10.33
C ILE A 184 -10.79 -17.83 -10.78
N GLU A 185 -12.04 -17.72 -10.32
CA GLU A 185 -13.08 -18.70 -10.59
C GLU A 185 -13.51 -18.73 -12.06
N HIS A 186 -13.68 -17.55 -12.68
CA HIS A 186 -14.30 -17.41 -13.99
C HIS A 186 -13.29 -17.25 -15.12
N ALA A 187 -12.15 -16.60 -14.87
CA ALA A 187 -11.09 -16.41 -15.87
C ALA A 187 -9.90 -17.37 -15.71
N GLU A 188 -9.87 -18.17 -14.64
CA GLU A 188 -8.78 -19.13 -14.33
C GLU A 188 -7.39 -18.47 -14.29
N VAL A 189 -7.34 -17.18 -13.95
CA VAL A 189 -6.12 -16.39 -13.80
C VAL A 189 -6.01 -15.92 -12.35
N LYS A 190 -4.85 -16.11 -11.73
CA LYS A 190 -4.56 -15.50 -10.43
C LYS A 190 -4.11 -14.05 -10.65
N PRO A 191 -4.89 -13.04 -10.23
CA PRO A 191 -4.50 -11.66 -10.42
C PRO A 191 -3.28 -11.32 -9.55
N ILE A 192 -2.42 -10.44 -10.08
CA ILE A 192 -1.30 -9.88 -9.34
C ILE A 192 -1.82 -8.67 -8.59
N ILE A 193 -1.77 -8.76 -7.26
CA ILE A 193 -2.07 -7.67 -6.34
C ILE A 193 -0.73 -7.15 -5.79
N LEU A 194 -0.37 -5.92 -6.12
CA LEU A 194 0.97 -5.39 -5.84
C LEU A 194 1.26 -5.20 -4.34
N SER A 195 0.25 -4.83 -3.55
CA SER A 195 0.33 -4.73 -2.09
C SER A 195 0.73 -6.07 -1.42
N GLN A 196 0.42 -7.19 -2.08
CA GLN A 196 0.75 -8.54 -1.59
C GLN A 196 2.12 -9.03 -2.06
N GLN A 197 2.84 -8.28 -2.91
CA GLN A 197 4.14 -8.70 -3.42
C GLN A 197 5.29 -8.22 -2.52
N LEU A 198 6.35 -9.02 -2.42
CA LEU A 198 7.54 -8.72 -1.63
C LEU A 198 8.16 -7.38 -2.05
N ASN A 199 8.47 -6.53 -1.06
CA ASN A 199 9.07 -5.22 -1.31
C ASN A 199 10.52 -5.33 -1.80
N SER A 200 11.29 -6.33 -1.35
CA SER A 200 12.65 -6.63 -1.82
C SER A 200 13.63 -5.44 -1.84
N GLY A 201 13.37 -4.38 -1.07
CA GLY A 201 14.16 -3.13 -1.11
C GLY A 201 13.96 -2.28 -2.37
N LEU A 202 12.97 -2.63 -3.21
CA LEU A 202 12.61 -1.93 -4.43
C LEU A 202 11.68 -0.76 -4.12
N THR A 203 11.85 0.33 -4.85
CA THR A 203 10.88 1.42 -4.91
C THR A 203 9.57 0.91 -5.52
N LEU A 204 8.46 1.60 -5.25
CA LEU A 204 7.15 1.24 -5.77
C LEU A 204 7.15 1.15 -7.32
N ILE A 205 7.87 2.06 -7.98
CA ILE A 205 8.04 2.06 -9.45
C ILE A 205 8.80 0.82 -9.94
N GLU A 206 9.87 0.42 -9.27
CA GLU A 206 10.63 -0.79 -9.63
C GLU A 206 9.81 -2.07 -9.39
N LYS A 207 8.95 -2.09 -8.37
CA LYS A 207 7.96 -3.16 -8.22
C LYS A 207 6.98 -3.18 -9.39
N PHE A 208 6.47 -2.03 -9.82
CA PHE A 208 5.60 -1.99 -10.99
C PHE A 208 6.30 -2.50 -12.23
N GLU A 209 7.51 -2.04 -12.54
CA GLU A 209 8.22 -2.48 -13.74
C GLU A 209 8.50 -3.98 -13.75
N SER A 210 8.93 -4.54 -12.60
CA SER A 210 9.27 -5.96 -12.48
C SER A 210 8.05 -6.88 -12.55
N TYR A 211 6.98 -6.54 -11.83
CA TYR A 211 5.78 -7.39 -11.78
C TYR A 211 4.88 -7.16 -13.01
N SER A 212 4.84 -5.95 -13.59
CA SER A 212 4.00 -5.66 -14.77
C SER A 212 4.62 -6.04 -16.11
N ALA A 213 5.83 -6.61 -16.12
CA ALA A 213 6.54 -7.00 -17.34
C ALA A 213 5.71 -7.94 -18.23
N ASP A 214 5.00 -8.90 -17.60
CA ASP A 214 4.16 -9.90 -18.26
C ASP A 214 2.65 -9.60 -18.13
N ALA A 215 2.29 -8.38 -17.71
CA ALA A 215 0.89 -7.97 -17.60
C ALA A 215 0.27 -7.80 -18.99
N ALA A 216 -0.88 -8.42 -19.21
CA ALA A 216 -1.69 -8.20 -20.42
C ALA A 216 -2.87 -7.26 -20.17
N CYS A 217 -3.32 -7.17 -18.92
CA CYS A 217 -4.47 -6.37 -18.52
C CYS A 217 -4.26 -5.81 -17.11
N ALA A 218 -4.82 -4.64 -16.84
CA ALA A 218 -5.01 -4.12 -15.48
C ALA A 218 -6.50 -3.87 -15.22
N VAL A 219 -7.00 -4.35 -14.09
CA VAL A 219 -8.30 -4.04 -13.51
C VAL A 219 -8.06 -3.06 -12.38
N VAL A 220 -8.67 -1.88 -12.44
CA VAL A 220 -8.47 -0.80 -11.48
C VAL A 220 -9.76 -0.52 -10.72
N LEU A 221 -9.73 -0.73 -9.40
CA LEU A 221 -10.85 -0.47 -8.50
C LEU A 221 -10.74 0.95 -7.95
N MET A 222 -11.66 1.82 -8.37
CA MET A 222 -11.76 3.21 -7.92
C MET A 222 -12.84 3.31 -6.83
N THR A 223 -12.41 3.26 -5.56
CA THR A 223 -13.27 3.29 -4.36
C THR A 223 -13.14 4.60 -3.57
N PRO A 224 -14.16 5.03 -2.82
CA PRO A 224 -14.20 6.32 -2.11
C PRO A 224 -13.34 6.33 -0.85
N ASP A 225 -12.03 6.25 -1.03
CA ASP A 225 -11.10 6.08 0.10
C ASP A 225 -10.51 7.40 0.60
N ASP A 226 -10.61 8.47 -0.20
CA ASP A 226 -10.10 9.80 0.08
C ASP A 226 -11.19 10.84 -0.11
N ILE A 227 -11.07 11.97 0.58
CA ILE A 227 -11.85 13.18 0.31
C ILE A 227 -10.92 14.29 -0.21
N ALA A 228 -11.32 14.95 -1.30
CA ALA A 228 -10.63 16.12 -1.83
C ALA A 228 -11.50 17.37 -1.83
N HIS A 229 -10.81 18.52 -1.80
CA HIS A 229 -11.41 19.83 -1.93
C HIS A 229 -10.66 20.63 -2.99
N ALA A 230 -11.38 21.11 -4.00
CA ALA A 230 -10.81 22.05 -4.95
C ALA A 230 -10.63 23.42 -4.29
N LYS A 231 -9.43 24.00 -4.40
CA LYS A 231 -9.10 25.32 -3.82
C LYS A 231 -10.06 26.44 -4.25
N ARG A 232 -10.62 26.33 -5.45
CA ARG A 232 -11.54 27.33 -6.04
C ARG A 232 -12.98 27.17 -5.56
N THR A 233 -13.34 26.06 -4.93
CA THR A 233 -14.68 25.78 -4.40
C THR A 233 -14.55 25.29 -2.94
N PRO A 234 -14.07 26.16 -2.03
CA PRO A 234 -13.93 25.81 -0.63
C PRO A 234 -15.28 25.39 -0.03
N GLY A 235 -15.29 24.29 0.74
CA GLY A 235 -16.49 23.74 1.37
C GLY A 235 -17.21 22.64 0.55
N VAL A 236 -16.84 22.42 -0.71
CA VAL A 236 -17.29 21.25 -1.48
C VAL A 236 -16.25 20.13 -1.29
N SER A 237 -16.65 19.05 -0.64
CA SER A 237 -15.90 17.78 -0.56
C SER A 237 -16.37 16.83 -1.65
N GLU A 238 -15.44 16.19 -2.34
CA GLU A 238 -15.74 15.11 -3.27
C GLU A 238 -14.99 13.85 -2.84
N GLU A 239 -15.68 12.71 -2.89
CA GLU A 239 -15.07 11.39 -2.71
C GLU A 239 -14.19 11.07 -3.91
N ARG A 240 -12.97 10.61 -3.64
CA ARG A 240 -12.00 10.25 -4.66
C ARG A 240 -11.35 8.90 -4.34
N ALA A 241 -10.79 8.26 -5.36
CA ALA A 241 -9.88 7.13 -5.15
C ALA A 241 -8.58 7.57 -4.47
N ARG A 242 -7.93 6.64 -3.74
CA ARG A 242 -6.58 6.88 -3.19
C ARG A 242 -5.65 7.39 -4.28
N GLN A 243 -4.78 8.35 -3.95
CA GLN A 243 -3.82 8.88 -4.92
C GLN A 243 -2.92 7.82 -5.55
N ASN A 244 -2.55 6.79 -4.78
CA ASN A 244 -1.76 5.68 -5.31
C ASN A 244 -2.52 4.93 -6.42
N VAL A 245 -3.81 4.67 -6.23
CA VAL A 245 -4.67 4.05 -7.25
C VAL A 245 -4.75 4.91 -8.51
N VAL A 246 -4.88 6.24 -8.36
CA VAL A 246 -4.88 7.19 -9.48
C VAL A 246 -3.55 7.19 -10.23
N PHE A 247 -2.43 7.14 -9.50
CA PHE A 247 -1.09 7.04 -10.09
C PHE A 247 -0.91 5.73 -10.87
N GLU A 248 -1.33 4.61 -10.28
CA GLU A 248 -1.27 3.28 -10.87
C GLU A 248 -2.10 3.18 -12.15
N LEU A 249 -3.30 3.77 -12.15
CA LEU A 249 -4.11 3.91 -13.34
C LEU A 249 -3.36 4.61 -14.48
N GLY A 250 -2.70 5.74 -14.18
CA GLY A 250 -1.87 6.47 -15.12
C GLY A 250 -0.71 5.62 -15.65
N TYR A 251 0.00 4.93 -14.75
CA TYR A 251 1.09 4.02 -15.09
C TYR A 251 0.63 2.91 -16.05
N PHE A 252 -0.44 2.19 -15.73
CA PHE A 252 -0.94 1.10 -16.57
C PHE A 252 -1.51 1.60 -17.90
N CYS A 253 -2.13 2.79 -17.93
CA CYS A 253 -2.53 3.41 -19.19
C CYS A 253 -1.32 3.69 -20.10
N GLY A 254 -0.19 4.13 -19.53
CA GLY A 254 1.05 4.33 -20.28
C GLY A 254 1.73 3.03 -20.70
N LYS A 255 1.81 2.05 -19.79
CA LYS A 255 2.51 0.77 -19.98
C LYS A 255 1.77 -0.19 -20.90
N LEU A 256 0.49 -0.44 -20.62
CA LEU A 256 -0.33 -1.44 -21.32
C LEU A 256 -1.14 -0.83 -22.48
N ARG A 257 -1.14 0.50 -22.60
CA ARG A 257 -2.09 1.26 -23.40
C ARG A 257 -3.50 1.21 -22.82
N ARG A 258 -4.26 2.25 -23.12
CA ARG A 258 -5.57 2.49 -22.51
C ARG A 258 -6.58 1.38 -22.71
N GLN A 259 -6.58 0.75 -23.87
CA GLN A 259 -7.53 -0.32 -24.21
C GLN A 259 -7.36 -1.59 -23.37
N ASN A 260 -6.22 -1.77 -22.69
CA ASN A 260 -5.92 -2.93 -21.88
C ASN A 260 -6.09 -2.63 -20.37
N VAL A 261 -6.75 -1.51 -20.03
CA VAL A 261 -7.02 -1.09 -18.66
C VAL A 261 -8.53 -0.99 -18.44
N ILE A 262 -9.05 -1.88 -17.62
CA ILE A 262 -10.44 -1.94 -17.19
C ILE A 262 -10.58 -1.11 -15.91
N VAL A 263 -11.44 -0.09 -15.92
CA VAL A 263 -11.70 0.74 -14.74
C VAL A 263 -13.06 0.36 -14.19
N MET A 264 -13.11 0.05 -12.90
CA MET A 264 -14.33 -0.16 -12.12
C MET A 264 -14.48 1.02 -11.16
N ASN A 265 -15.54 1.81 -11.30
CA ASN A 265 -15.75 3.02 -10.49
C ASN A 265 -16.96 2.86 -9.58
N PHE A 266 -16.73 3.06 -8.28
CA PHE A 266 -17.69 2.88 -7.19
C PHE A 266 -18.17 4.22 -6.60
N GLY A 267 -18.31 5.25 -7.46
CA GLY A 267 -18.95 6.52 -7.10
C GLY A 267 -17.98 7.68 -6.87
N VAL A 268 -16.72 7.53 -7.26
CA VAL A 268 -15.69 8.56 -7.07
C VAL A 268 -15.47 9.43 -8.29
N GLU A 269 -14.93 10.63 -8.06
CA GLU A 269 -14.43 11.46 -9.15
C GLU A 269 -13.33 10.73 -9.95
N LEU A 270 -13.31 10.99 -11.27
CA LEU A 270 -12.23 10.53 -12.15
C LEU A 270 -11.27 11.69 -12.44
N PRO A 271 -9.94 11.41 -12.56
CA PRO A 271 -8.98 12.38 -13.03
C PRO A 271 -9.41 13.03 -14.34
N GLY A 272 -9.13 14.33 -14.48
CA GLY A 272 -9.60 15.15 -15.62
C GLY A 272 -9.22 14.57 -16.99
N ASP A 273 -8.00 14.03 -17.13
CA ASP A 273 -7.49 13.46 -18.39
C ASP A 273 -8.22 12.19 -18.84
N ILE A 274 -8.97 11.53 -17.94
CA ILE A 274 -9.78 10.34 -18.26
C ILE A 274 -11.28 10.57 -18.05
N LYS A 275 -11.69 11.83 -17.90
CA LYS A 275 -13.10 12.21 -17.78
C LYS A 275 -13.85 11.87 -19.08
N GLY A 276 -14.97 11.16 -18.96
CA GLY A 276 -15.74 10.65 -20.09
C GLY A 276 -15.38 9.22 -20.53
N LEU A 277 -14.45 8.58 -19.84
CA LEU A 277 -14.25 7.15 -19.95
C LEU A 277 -15.54 6.38 -19.60
N VAL A 278 -15.85 5.35 -20.39
CA VAL A 278 -16.78 4.28 -20.00
C VAL A 278 -16.09 3.33 -19.03
N TYR A 279 -16.62 3.24 -17.81
CA TYR A 279 -16.16 2.34 -16.75
C TYR A 279 -17.26 1.34 -16.38
N ILE A 280 -16.85 0.26 -15.71
CA ILE A 280 -17.78 -0.66 -15.07
C ILE A 280 -18.27 0.00 -13.77
N GLY A 281 -19.57 0.18 -13.63
CA GLY A 281 -20.18 0.66 -12.39
C GLY A 281 -20.33 -0.46 -11.36
N LYS A 282 -20.80 -0.10 -10.16
CA LYS A 282 -21.05 -1.05 -9.07
C LYS A 282 -22.10 -2.12 -9.39
N ASP A 283 -23.03 -1.85 -10.31
CA ASP A 283 -24.18 -2.71 -10.58
C ASP A 283 -23.83 -3.71 -11.69
N GLN A 284 -24.03 -5.01 -11.42
CA GLN A 284 -23.78 -6.10 -12.37
C GLN A 284 -22.35 -6.06 -12.97
N TRP A 285 -21.38 -5.79 -12.10
CA TRP A 285 -19.99 -5.60 -12.50
C TRP A 285 -19.37 -6.90 -13.02
N GLU A 286 -19.82 -8.06 -12.54
CA GLU A 286 -19.33 -9.39 -12.87
C GLU A 286 -19.45 -9.69 -14.37
N LEU A 287 -20.67 -9.51 -14.90
CA LEU A 287 -20.93 -9.74 -16.32
C LEU A 287 -20.17 -8.75 -17.20
N SER A 288 -20.06 -7.50 -16.74
CA SER A 288 -19.34 -6.45 -17.47
C SER A 288 -17.84 -6.70 -17.49
N LEU A 289 -17.27 -7.11 -16.35
CA LEU A 289 -15.87 -7.48 -16.21
C LEU A 289 -15.54 -8.70 -17.09
N GLY A 290 -16.40 -9.72 -17.07
CA GLY A 290 -16.24 -10.90 -17.91
C GLY A 290 -16.22 -10.57 -19.40
N LYS A 291 -17.09 -9.66 -19.86
CA LYS A 291 -17.10 -9.21 -21.27
C LYS A 291 -15.83 -8.46 -21.65
N GLU A 292 -15.35 -7.55 -20.80
CA GLU A 292 -14.10 -6.81 -21.06
C GLU A 292 -12.88 -7.74 -21.06
N LEU A 293 -12.79 -8.67 -20.10
CA LEU A 293 -11.72 -9.67 -20.08
C LEU A 293 -11.77 -10.59 -21.32
N ALA A 294 -12.96 -11.06 -21.72
CA ALA A 294 -13.12 -11.87 -22.92
C ALA A 294 -12.66 -11.12 -24.19
N LYS A 295 -12.97 -9.82 -24.30
CA LYS A 295 -12.52 -8.96 -25.41
C LYS A 295 -10.99 -8.81 -25.44
N LEU A 296 -10.33 -8.85 -24.30
CA LEU A 296 -8.87 -8.84 -24.17
C LEU A 296 -8.22 -10.21 -24.41
N GLY A 297 -9.01 -11.23 -24.75
CA GLY A 297 -8.51 -12.57 -25.11
C GLY A 297 -8.39 -13.53 -23.93
N PHE A 298 -8.95 -13.20 -22.76
CA PHE A 298 -9.05 -14.14 -21.64
C PHE A 298 -10.21 -15.11 -21.86
N THR A 299 -10.03 -16.38 -21.51
CA THR A 299 -11.13 -17.34 -21.46
C THR A 299 -11.95 -17.06 -20.20
N VAL A 300 -13.20 -16.63 -20.36
CA VAL A 300 -14.10 -16.34 -19.23
C VAL A 300 -15.31 -17.28 -19.31
N LYS A 301 -15.61 -17.94 -18.19
CA LYS A 301 -16.83 -18.74 -17.99
C LYS A 301 -17.94 -17.80 -17.50
N PHE A 302 -19.13 -17.91 -18.09
CA PHE A 302 -20.32 -17.14 -17.74
C PHE A 302 -21.37 -18.02 -17.08
#